data_AF-A0A177BF58-F1
#
_entry.id   AF-A0A177BF58-F1
#
_cell.length_a   1.000
_cell.length_b   1.000
_cell.length_c   1.000
_cell.angle_alpha   90.00
_cell.angle_beta   90.00
_cell.angle_gamma   90.00
#
_symmetry.space_group_name_H-M   'P 1'
#
loop_
_entity.id
_entity.type
_entity.pdbx_description
1 polymer ?
#
loop_
_entity_poly.entity_id
_entity_poly.type
_entity_poly.pdbx_seq_one_letter_code
_entity_poly.pdbx_strand_id
1 'polypeptide(L)'
;MFSKRHFEKKKIIIKILDNKKDPTSKLKKIRSVLESNDPLAIEKFFNENYSQIFYVFWDNVSAYDNEYRDKKNKFAMDDLEYLIFMLMQIIERLPHLIHERWQFHVLGRYLSRLLHINNSLAIKKFGFEIFMTWYGILNDNSSTECKIMFRKLIPTIGSQGYITSDMFTRFPQGSNCSPDIEPFSDVNLNLKLEFKVEDTKYLFIVLLNSIVFNTFKIKLNQFQRVKTFSFVFNQFKLHYLSIIFEVSMGYNSEEIENLSLSKPGNDPVDSHVEICRILFLEWISQFLFMKKPFKKNSSSKSSHSSNFNCPKYPKWMKKLISIETNIDERYTVGDCIYYRSILSRTNWSNFSSDEYSVVQSYIVGNAENVLLVLQILKYGFSIPIKYSNVTECIIEVFAHWIQVIYKFLMDMLKVINRWLFDQY
;
A
#
# COMPACT_ATOMS: atom_id res chain seq x y z
N MET A 1 -34.71 -26.92 -1.02
CA MET A 1 -34.34 -25.53 -0.66
C MET A 1 -33.40 -24.81 -1.66
N PHE A 2 -33.09 -25.36 -2.85
CA PHE A 2 -32.09 -24.75 -3.78
C PHE A 2 -32.65 -23.83 -4.89
N SER A 3 -33.98 -23.72 -5.07
CA SER A 3 -34.57 -22.97 -6.19
C SER A 3 -34.80 -21.47 -5.93
N LYS A 4 -35.04 -21.05 -4.67
CA LYS A 4 -35.40 -19.64 -4.35
C LYS A 4 -34.26 -18.63 -4.60
N ARG A 5 -32.99 -18.99 -4.34
CA ARG A 5 -31.86 -18.03 -4.45
C ARG A 5 -31.54 -17.60 -5.89
N HIS A 6 -31.74 -18.48 -6.88
CA HIS A 6 -31.49 -18.14 -8.29
C HIS A 6 -32.53 -17.16 -8.87
N PHE A 7 -33.77 -17.22 -8.38
CA PHE A 7 -34.85 -16.35 -8.83
C PHE A 7 -34.70 -14.91 -8.29
N GLU A 8 -34.15 -14.76 -7.09
CA GLU A 8 -33.83 -13.43 -6.51
C GLU A 8 -32.67 -12.75 -7.24
N LYS A 9 -31.62 -13.49 -7.60
CA LYS A 9 -30.48 -12.97 -8.39
C LYS A 9 -30.93 -12.36 -9.72
N LYS A 10 -31.79 -13.05 -10.48
CA LYS A 10 -32.33 -12.52 -11.75
C LYS A 10 -33.14 -11.25 -11.55
N LYS A 11 -33.98 -11.17 -10.51
CA LYS A 11 -34.74 -9.95 -10.17
C LYS A 11 -33.83 -8.77 -9.78
N ILE A 12 -32.72 -9.03 -9.12
CA ILE A 12 -31.73 -8.01 -8.75
C ILE A 12 -31.02 -7.47 -9.99
N ILE A 13 -30.56 -8.35 -10.89
CA ILE A 13 -29.90 -7.96 -12.14
C ILE A 13 -30.84 -7.12 -13.01
N ILE A 14 -32.12 -7.53 -13.15
CA ILE A 14 -33.12 -6.75 -13.89
C ILE A 14 -33.28 -5.34 -13.29
N LYS A 15 -33.25 -5.21 -11.95
CA LYS A 15 -33.33 -3.90 -11.29
C LYS A 15 -32.07 -3.06 -11.44
N ILE A 16 -30.89 -3.68 -11.55
CA ILE A 16 -29.60 -3.00 -11.77
C ILE A 16 -29.49 -2.52 -13.22
N LEU A 17 -30.03 -3.31 -14.16
CA LEU A 17 -30.08 -3.01 -15.59
C LEU A 17 -31.26 -2.13 -16.02
N ASP A 18 -32.10 -1.69 -15.08
CA ASP A 18 -33.26 -0.87 -15.39
C ASP A 18 -32.81 0.53 -15.81
N ASN A 19 -32.86 0.83 -17.11
CA ASN A 19 -32.46 2.13 -17.67
C ASN A 19 -33.33 3.31 -17.18
N LYS A 20 -34.49 3.04 -16.57
CA LYS A 20 -35.34 4.09 -15.98
C LYS A 20 -34.87 4.57 -14.62
N LYS A 21 -33.95 3.84 -13.97
CA LYS A 21 -33.40 4.21 -12.67
C LYS A 21 -32.15 5.06 -12.81
N ASP A 22 -32.02 6.04 -11.92
CA ASP A 22 -30.82 6.86 -11.81
C ASP A 22 -29.58 6.00 -11.45
N PRO A 23 -28.38 6.43 -11.88
CA PRO A 23 -27.14 5.70 -11.64
C PRO A 23 -26.88 5.41 -10.16
N THR A 24 -27.13 6.39 -9.28
CA THR A 24 -26.85 6.29 -7.84
C THR A 24 -27.73 5.24 -7.16
N SER A 25 -29.02 5.17 -7.52
CA SER A 25 -29.93 4.11 -7.06
C SER A 25 -29.46 2.71 -7.43
N LYS A 26 -28.84 2.55 -8.60
CA LYS A 26 -28.26 1.26 -9.03
C LYS A 26 -27.05 0.88 -8.17
N LEU A 27 -26.15 1.82 -7.84
CA LEU A 27 -25.03 1.58 -6.92
C LEU A 27 -25.51 1.19 -5.52
N LYS A 28 -26.47 1.94 -4.96
CA LYS A 28 -27.07 1.64 -3.65
C LYS A 28 -27.67 0.23 -3.62
N LYS A 29 -28.26 -0.21 -4.73
CA LYS A 29 -28.79 -1.58 -4.82
C LYS A 29 -27.69 -2.64 -4.81
N ILE A 30 -26.57 -2.41 -5.51
CA ILE A 30 -25.41 -3.33 -5.48
C ILE A 30 -24.82 -3.40 -4.07
N ARG A 31 -24.66 -2.26 -3.37
CA ARG A 31 -24.20 -2.25 -1.98
C ARG A 31 -25.12 -3.08 -1.07
N SER A 32 -26.43 -2.94 -1.20
CA SER A 32 -27.39 -3.76 -0.43
C SER A 32 -27.23 -5.27 -0.70
N VAL A 33 -26.88 -5.67 -1.93
CA VAL A 33 -26.56 -7.08 -2.25
C VAL A 33 -25.28 -7.52 -1.55
N LEU A 34 -24.27 -6.65 -1.50
CA LEU A 34 -23.01 -6.91 -0.83
C LEU A 34 -23.15 -7.05 0.69
N GLU A 35 -24.05 -6.30 1.31
CA GLU A 35 -24.29 -6.34 2.76
C GLU A 35 -25.16 -7.53 3.20
N SER A 36 -25.98 -8.08 2.30
CA SER A 36 -27.00 -9.10 2.64
C SER A 36 -26.65 -10.53 2.25
N ASN A 37 -25.50 -10.77 1.60
CA ASN A 37 -25.15 -12.08 1.05
C ASN A 37 -23.82 -12.62 1.60
N ASP A 38 -23.70 -13.95 1.61
CA ASP A 38 -22.47 -14.64 1.99
C ASP A 38 -21.30 -14.33 1.03
N PRO A 39 -20.03 -14.33 1.49
CA PRO A 39 -18.86 -13.99 0.67
C PRO A 39 -18.74 -14.78 -0.64
N LEU A 40 -19.08 -16.07 -0.62
CA LEU A 40 -19.06 -16.94 -1.81
C LEU A 40 -20.15 -16.56 -2.83
N ALA A 41 -21.32 -16.14 -2.35
CA ALA A 41 -22.42 -15.72 -3.21
C ALA A 41 -22.10 -14.39 -3.90
N ILE A 42 -21.41 -13.49 -3.19
CA ILE A 42 -20.92 -12.22 -3.71
C ILE A 42 -19.87 -12.44 -4.81
N GLU A 43 -18.89 -13.31 -4.57
CA GLU A 43 -17.85 -13.63 -5.55
C GLU A 43 -18.44 -14.21 -6.83
N LYS A 44 -19.40 -15.14 -6.68
CA LYS A 44 -20.17 -15.67 -7.81
C LYS A 44 -20.96 -14.57 -8.53
N PHE A 45 -21.61 -13.66 -7.80
CA PHE A 45 -22.36 -12.55 -8.38
C PHE A 45 -21.48 -11.60 -9.20
N PHE A 46 -20.29 -11.24 -8.71
CA PHE A 46 -19.33 -10.39 -9.43
C PHE A 46 -18.84 -11.07 -10.71
N ASN A 47 -18.47 -12.35 -10.63
CA ASN A 47 -17.99 -13.10 -11.79
C ASN A 47 -19.08 -13.31 -12.86
N GLU A 48 -20.33 -13.52 -12.46
CA GLU A 48 -21.45 -13.72 -13.40
C GLU A 48 -21.94 -12.40 -14.05
N ASN A 49 -21.70 -11.25 -13.41
CA ASN A 49 -22.31 -9.97 -13.79
C ASN A 49 -21.31 -8.82 -13.93
N TYR A 50 -20.04 -9.12 -14.20
CA TYR A 50 -18.97 -8.13 -14.19
C TYR A 50 -19.21 -6.96 -15.16
N SER A 51 -19.75 -7.24 -16.35
CA SER A 51 -20.00 -6.20 -17.35
C SER A 51 -21.06 -5.21 -16.89
N GLN A 52 -22.15 -5.71 -16.29
CA GLN A 52 -23.23 -4.88 -15.79
C GLN A 52 -22.79 -4.05 -14.57
N ILE A 53 -22.03 -4.66 -13.66
CA ILE A 53 -21.48 -3.97 -12.49
C ILE A 53 -20.56 -2.84 -12.94
N PHE A 54 -19.67 -3.09 -13.90
CA PHE A 54 -18.74 -2.09 -14.38
C PHE A 54 -19.46 -0.99 -15.17
N TYR A 55 -20.48 -1.33 -15.96
CA TYR A 55 -21.30 -0.33 -16.66
C TYR A 55 -22.01 0.60 -15.68
N VAL A 56 -22.60 0.08 -14.60
CA VAL A 56 -23.20 0.91 -13.55
C VAL A 56 -22.15 1.80 -12.88
N PHE A 57 -20.95 1.27 -12.59
CA PHE A 57 -19.87 2.09 -12.06
C PHE A 57 -19.50 3.23 -13.01
N TRP A 58 -19.28 2.92 -14.29
CA TRP A 58 -18.94 3.90 -15.32
C TRP A 58 -20.03 4.97 -15.53
N ASP A 59 -21.30 4.58 -15.55
CA ASP A 59 -22.43 5.50 -15.67
C ASP A 59 -22.44 6.52 -14.53
N ASN A 60 -22.14 6.09 -13.30
CA ASN A 60 -22.06 7.00 -12.15
C ASN A 60 -20.84 7.92 -12.23
N VAL A 61 -19.68 7.42 -12.66
CA VAL A 61 -18.49 8.27 -12.91
C VAL A 61 -18.78 9.29 -14.02
N SER A 62 -19.51 8.90 -15.06
CA SER A 62 -19.88 9.79 -16.17
C SER A 62 -20.92 10.82 -15.74
N ALA A 63 -21.90 10.43 -14.92
CA ALA A 63 -22.88 11.33 -14.35
C ALA A 63 -22.21 12.39 -13.47
N TYR A 64 -21.25 11.97 -12.62
CA TYR A 64 -20.40 12.89 -11.86
C TYR A 64 -19.69 13.91 -12.76
N ASP A 65 -19.01 13.45 -13.82
CA ASP A 65 -18.28 14.33 -14.75
C ASP A 65 -19.20 15.38 -15.40
N ASN A 66 -20.44 15.00 -15.71
CA ASN A 66 -21.42 15.90 -16.31
C ASN A 66 -21.97 16.91 -15.29
N GLU A 67 -22.31 16.49 -14.07
CA GLU A 67 -22.80 17.38 -13.02
C GLU A 67 -21.75 18.42 -12.59
N TYR A 68 -20.48 17.99 -12.49
CA TYR A 68 -19.36 18.86 -12.18
C TYR A 68 -19.14 19.91 -13.29
N ARG A 69 -19.09 19.47 -14.56
CA ARG A 69 -18.92 20.38 -15.71
C ARG A 69 -20.02 21.44 -15.78
N ASP A 70 -21.24 21.05 -15.46
CA ASP A 70 -22.40 21.95 -15.54
C ASP A 70 -22.49 22.89 -14.33
N LYS A 71 -21.58 22.79 -13.33
CA LYS A 71 -21.56 23.55 -12.06
C LYS A 71 -22.91 23.53 -11.31
N LYS A 72 -23.74 22.52 -11.59
CA LYS A 72 -25.16 22.52 -11.23
C LYS A 72 -25.45 21.86 -9.88
N ASN A 73 -24.50 21.18 -9.26
CA ASN A 73 -24.66 20.63 -7.91
C ASN A 73 -23.31 20.41 -7.22
N LYS A 74 -23.29 20.57 -5.89
CA LYS A 74 -22.29 19.89 -5.05
C LYS A 74 -22.59 18.41 -5.13
N PHE A 75 -21.75 17.63 -5.80
CA PHE A 75 -21.85 16.18 -5.73
C PHE A 75 -21.83 15.76 -4.26
N ALA A 76 -22.80 14.95 -3.84
CA ALA A 76 -22.91 14.57 -2.44
C ALA A 76 -21.69 13.72 -2.05
N MET A 77 -21.04 14.05 -0.93
CA MET A 77 -19.92 13.26 -0.40
C MET A 77 -20.31 11.80 -0.17
N ASP A 78 -21.58 11.56 0.17
CA ASP A 78 -22.15 10.21 0.27
C ASP A 78 -22.07 9.45 -1.06
N ASP A 79 -22.35 10.10 -2.19
CA ASP A 79 -22.29 9.44 -3.51
C ASP A 79 -20.85 9.11 -3.91
N LEU A 80 -19.88 9.93 -3.49
CA LEU A 80 -18.45 9.65 -3.68
C LEU A 80 -18.03 8.43 -2.86
N GLU A 81 -18.54 8.29 -1.63
CA GLU A 81 -18.32 7.09 -0.82
C GLU A 81 -18.82 5.83 -1.54
N TYR A 82 -20.04 5.85 -2.07
CA TYR A 82 -20.59 4.69 -2.79
C TYR A 82 -19.72 4.31 -4.00
N LEU A 83 -19.21 5.30 -4.73
CA LEU A 83 -18.29 5.08 -5.85
C LEU A 83 -16.95 4.50 -5.41
N ILE A 84 -16.31 5.05 -4.37
CA ILE A 84 -15.04 4.54 -3.81
C ILE A 84 -15.22 3.10 -3.32
N PHE A 85 -16.30 2.82 -2.60
CA PHE A 85 -16.64 1.48 -2.14
C PHE A 85 -16.77 0.51 -3.32
N MET A 86 -17.55 0.88 -4.33
CA MET A 86 -17.77 0.04 -5.50
C MET A 86 -16.49 -0.20 -6.30
N LEU A 87 -15.66 0.83 -6.47
CA LEU A 87 -14.36 0.72 -7.10
C LEU A 87 -13.47 -0.32 -6.38
N MET A 88 -13.41 -0.25 -5.05
CA MET A 88 -12.63 -1.20 -4.27
C MET A 88 -13.15 -2.63 -4.44
N GLN A 89 -14.47 -2.83 -4.42
CA GLN A 89 -15.08 -4.14 -4.64
C GLN A 89 -14.80 -4.70 -6.05
N ILE A 90 -14.79 -3.86 -7.08
CA ILE A 90 -14.40 -4.25 -8.44
C ILE A 90 -12.94 -4.72 -8.44
N ILE A 91 -12.03 -3.94 -7.86
CA ILE A 91 -10.60 -4.24 -7.88
C ILE A 91 -10.26 -5.53 -7.11
N GLU A 92 -10.83 -5.71 -5.92
CA GLU A 92 -10.56 -6.87 -5.07
C GLU A 92 -11.11 -8.18 -5.65
N ARG A 93 -12.26 -8.13 -6.32
CA ARG A 93 -13.01 -9.34 -6.74
C ARG A 93 -12.81 -9.69 -8.20
N LEU A 94 -12.45 -8.72 -9.05
CA LEU A 94 -12.31 -8.92 -10.49
C LEU A 94 -10.88 -8.59 -10.99
N PRO A 95 -9.80 -9.05 -10.33
CA PRO A 95 -8.42 -8.69 -10.68
C PRO A 95 -8.05 -9.07 -12.13
N HIS A 96 -8.66 -10.13 -12.67
CA HIS A 96 -8.41 -10.61 -14.03
C HIS A 96 -9.00 -9.69 -15.13
N LEU A 97 -9.98 -8.83 -14.81
CA LEU A 97 -10.62 -7.93 -15.79
C LEU A 97 -9.96 -6.55 -15.88
N ILE A 98 -8.95 -6.31 -15.03
CA ILE A 98 -8.37 -4.98 -14.85
C ILE A 98 -7.12 -4.76 -15.70
N HIS A 99 -6.78 -5.74 -16.53
CA HIS A 99 -5.53 -5.73 -17.29
C HIS A 99 -5.66 -5.09 -18.68
N GLU A 100 -6.86 -4.95 -19.25
CA GLU A 100 -7.01 -4.52 -20.65
C GLU A 100 -8.34 -3.79 -20.93
N ARG A 101 -8.44 -3.19 -22.13
CA ARG A 101 -9.64 -2.57 -22.72
C ARG A 101 -10.11 -1.30 -22.00
N TRP A 102 -11.37 -0.93 -22.24
CA TRP A 102 -11.96 0.31 -21.73
C TRP A 102 -12.01 0.36 -20.19
N GLN A 103 -12.08 -0.78 -19.50
CA GLN A 103 -12.09 -0.85 -18.04
C GLN A 103 -10.81 -0.28 -17.43
N PHE A 104 -9.65 -0.63 -17.99
CA PHE A 104 -8.36 -0.10 -17.58
C PHE A 104 -8.33 1.43 -17.62
N HIS A 105 -8.83 2.01 -18.73
CA HIS A 105 -8.86 3.47 -18.90
C HIS A 105 -9.83 4.17 -17.95
N VAL A 106 -11.01 3.59 -17.71
CA VAL A 106 -11.99 4.13 -16.76
C VAL A 106 -11.42 4.15 -15.35
N LEU A 107 -10.76 3.05 -14.92
CA LEU A 107 -10.15 2.95 -13.60
C LEU A 107 -8.96 3.89 -13.44
N GLY A 108 -8.07 3.95 -14.43
CA GLY A 108 -6.94 4.86 -14.41
C GLY A 108 -7.36 6.33 -14.32
N ARG A 109 -8.39 6.74 -15.09
CA ARG A 109 -8.93 8.11 -15.04
C ARG A 109 -9.53 8.42 -13.67
N TYR A 110 -10.36 7.52 -13.12
CA TYR A 110 -11.00 7.74 -11.82
C TYR A 110 -9.99 7.73 -10.66
N LEU A 111 -8.98 6.85 -10.70
CA LEU A 111 -7.90 6.82 -9.71
C LEU A 111 -7.01 8.06 -9.77
N SER A 112 -6.67 8.54 -10.97
CA SER A 112 -5.99 9.83 -11.15
C SER A 112 -6.77 10.95 -10.47
N ARG A 113 -8.09 10.92 -10.60
CA ARG A 113 -8.97 11.91 -9.97
C ARG A 113 -8.96 11.83 -8.46
N LEU A 114 -8.99 10.63 -7.87
CA LEU A 114 -8.90 10.44 -6.42
C LEU A 114 -7.53 10.89 -5.87
N LEU A 115 -6.47 10.70 -6.64
CA LEU A 115 -5.10 11.08 -6.29
C LEU A 115 -4.78 12.56 -6.56
N HIS A 116 -5.71 13.30 -7.19
CA HIS A 116 -5.49 14.69 -7.59
C HIS A 116 -5.00 15.55 -6.43
N ILE A 117 -4.04 16.44 -6.69
CA ILE A 117 -3.30 17.13 -5.64
C ILE A 117 -4.17 17.98 -4.72
N ASN A 118 -5.21 18.59 -5.28
CA ASN A 118 -6.19 19.44 -4.61
C ASN A 118 -7.25 18.69 -3.79
N ASN A 119 -7.24 17.35 -3.78
CA ASN A 119 -8.12 16.59 -2.90
C ASN A 119 -7.63 16.62 -1.45
N SER A 120 -8.56 16.45 -0.50
CA SER A 120 -8.20 16.22 0.90
C SER A 120 -7.31 14.97 1.05
N LEU A 121 -6.47 14.96 2.09
CA LEU A 121 -5.58 13.81 2.37
C LEU A 121 -6.37 12.53 2.64
N ALA A 122 -7.60 12.65 3.14
CA ALA A 122 -8.52 11.53 3.32
C ALA A 122 -8.96 10.91 1.98
N ILE A 123 -9.45 11.71 1.02
CA ILE A 123 -9.82 11.22 -0.33
C ILE A 123 -8.59 10.63 -1.02
N LYS A 124 -7.45 11.33 -0.94
CA LYS A 124 -6.19 10.85 -1.48
C LYS A 124 -5.79 9.50 -0.91
N LYS A 125 -5.92 9.29 0.41
CA LYS A 125 -5.62 7.99 1.03
C LYS A 125 -6.48 6.87 0.44
N PHE A 126 -7.77 7.09 0.21
CA PHE A 126 -8.61 6.07 -0.45
C PHE A 126 -8.13 5.78 -1.88
N GLY A 127 -7.87 6.83 -2.65
CA GLY A 127 -7.29 6.72 -3.99
C GLY A 127 -5.97 5.95 -3.97
N PHE A 128 -5.12 6.23 -2.99
CA PHE A 128 -3.81 5.63 -2.79
C PHE A 128 -3.91 4.12 -2.57
N GLU A 129 -4.69 3.70 -1.58
CA GLU A 129 -4.79 2.27 -1.25
C GLU A 129 -5.40 1.46 -2.39
N ILE A 130 -6.42 2.02 -3.05
CA ILE A 130 -7.06 1.37 -4.20
C ILE A 130 -6.09 1.32 -5.38
N PHE A 131 -5.39 2.43 -5.66
CA PHE A 131 -4.37 2.49 -6.72
C PHE A 131 -3.27 1.47 -6.47
N MET A 132 -2.75 1.37 -5.25
CA MET A 132 -1.67 0.43 -4.94
C MET A 132 -2.14 -1.03 -5.02
N THR A 133 -3.40 -1.31 -4.69
CA THR A 133 -4.03 -2.63 -4.92
C THR A 133 -4.06 -2.94 -6.41
N TRP A 134 -4.54 -2.01 -7.23
CA TRP A 134 -4.61 -2.14 -8.68
C TRP A 134 -3.22 -2.27 -9.33
N TYR A 135 -2.26 -1.44 -8.93
CA TYR A 135 -0.90 -1.46 -9.43
C TYR A 135 -0.19 -2.78 -9.11
N GLY A 136 -0.43 -3.33 -7.92
CA GLY A 136 0.05 -4.66 -7.54
C GLY A 136 -0.56 -5.80 -8.35
N ILE A 137 -1.83 -5.68 -8.76
CA ILE A 137 -2.48 -6.63 -9.69
C ILE A 137 -1.83 -6.54 -11.07
N LEU A 138 -1.67 -5.33 -11.61
CA LEU A 138 -1.09 -5.11 -12.93
C LEU A 138 0.34 -5.67 -13.04
N ASN A 139 1.15 -5.50 -12.00
CA ASN A 139 2.52 -6.03 -11.94
C ASN A 139 3.31 -5.59 -13.20
N ASP A 140 4.04 -6.51 -13.83
CA ASP A 140 4.79 -6.27 -15.08
C ASP A 140 3.94 -5.69 -16.23
N ASN A 141 2.61 -5.87 -16.21
CA ASN A 141 1.69 -5.32 -17.22
C ASN A 141 1.30 -3.85 -16.96
N SER A 142 1.84 -3.21 -15.92
CA SER A 142 1.57 -1.81 -15.62
C SER A 142 2.10 -0.88 -16.72
N SER A 143 1.24 0.03 -17.17
CA SER A 143 1.57 1.00 -18.21
C SER A 143 2.52 2.10 -17.69
N THR A 144 3.07 2.88 -18.62
CA THR A 144 3.89 4.07 -18.31
C THR A 144 3.16 5.06 -17.41
N GLU A 145 1.86 5.22 -17.62
CA GLU A 145 0.99 6.11 -16.87
C GLU A 145 0.83 5.63 -15.42
N CYS A 146 0.62 4.33 -15.21
CA CYS A 146 0.59 3.75 -13.87
C CYS A 146 1.91 3.98 -13.13
N LYS A 147 3.05 3.83 -13.82
CA LYS A 147 4.38 4.11 -13.23
C LYS A 147 4.55 5.59 -12.88
N ILE A 148 4.03 6.49 -13.71
CA ILE A 148 4.02 7.94 -13.44
C ILE A 148 3.15 8.25 -12.22
N MET A 149 1.96 7.66 -12.12
CA MET A 149 1.11 7.82 -10.93
C MET A 149 1.82 7.35 -9.67
N PHE A 150 2.45 6.18 -9.74
CA PHE A 150 3.18 5.61 -8.61
C PHE A 150 4.27 6.57 -8.12
N ARG A 151 5.07 7.17 -9.02
CA ARG A 151 6.12 8.15 -8.67
C ARG A 151 5.56 9.39 -7.98
N LYS A 152 4.34 9.79 -8.33
CA LYS A 152 3.69 11.02 -7.87
C LYS A 152 2.85 10.86 -6.61
N LEU A 153 2.81 9.65 -6.02
CA LEU A 153 2.03 9.37 -4.81
C LEU A 153 2.47 10.21 -3.60
N ILE A 154 3.75 10.58 -3.54
CA ILE A 154 4.32 11.50 -2.54
C ILE A 154 4.77 12.77 -3.28
N PRO A 155 3.95 13.83 -3.35
CA PRO A 155 4.26 15.02 -4.18
C PRO A 155 5.58 15.72 -3.83
N THR A 156 6.06 15.56 -2.60
CA THR A 156 7.28 16.17 -2.08
C THR A 156 8.54 15.36 -2.39
N ILE A 157 8.40 14.13 -2.89
CA ILE A 157 9.51 13.22 -3.21
C ILE A 157 9.33 12.71 -4.64
N GLY A 158 10.23 13.11 -5.54
CA GLY A 158 10.26 12.60 -6.93
C GLY A 158 9.84 13.60 -8.02
N SER A 159 9.19 14.71 -7.67
CA SER A 159 9.15 15.91 -8.53
C SER A 159 10.23 16.87 -8.05
N GLN A 160 11.12 17.32 -8.92
CA GLN A 160 12.23 18.23 -8.64
C GLN A 160 11.76 19.59 -8.11
N GLY A 161 11.22 19.66 -6.88
CA GLY A 161 10.75 20.88 -6.23
C GLY A 161 9.50 21.54 -6.84
N TYR A 162 9.08 21.18 -8.04
CA TYR A 162 7.91 21.76 -8.70
C TYR A 162 6.69 20.84 -8.56
N ILE A 163 5.86 21.17 -7.58
CA ILE A 163 4.48 20.70 -7.53
C ILE A 163 3.74 21.38 -8.69
N THR A 164 3.64 20.71 -9.83
CA THR A 164 2.85 21.20 -10.98
C THR A 164 1.40 20.75 -10.84
N SER A 165 0.46 21.60 -11.26
CA SER A 165 -0.97 21.26 -11.31
C SER A 165 -1.26 20.03 -12.18
N ASP A 166 -0.33 19.63 -13.05
CA ASP A 166 -0.44 18.50 -13.98
C ASP A 166 -0.28 17.10 -13.33
N MET A 167 -0.04 17.04 -12.01
CA MET A 167 0.46 15.84 -11.35
C MET A 167 -0.45 14.61 -11.59
N PHE A 168 -1.76 14.80 -11.77
CA PHE A 168 -2.68 13.72 -12.15
C PHE A 168 -3.74 14.16 -13.18
N THR A 169 -3.46 15.17 -14.00
CA THR A 169 -4.46 15.76 -14.90
C THR A 169 -4.68 14.95 -16.18
N ARG A 170 -3.78 14.02 -16.51
CA ARG A 170 -3.82 13.28 -17.78
C ARG A 170 -3.62 11.78 -17.56
N PHE A 171 -4.65 11.01 -17.92
CA PHE A 171 -4.54 9.58 -18.21
C PHE A 171 -4.91 9.38 -19.69
N PRO A 172 -3.98 8.98 -20.59
CA PRO A 172 -4.26 8.84 -22.00
C PRO A 172 -5.36 7.79 -22.25
N GLN A 173 -6.48 8.26 -22.79
CA GLN A 173 -7.27 7.48 -23.75
C GLN A 173 -6.60 7.69 -25.10
N GLY A 174 -6.48 6.65 -25.94
CA GLY A 174 -5.90 6.77 -27.27
C GLY A 174 -6.72 7.69 -28.18
N SER A 175 -6.55 9.01 -28.05
CA SER A 175 -6.87 10.10 -28.98
C SER A 175 -6.74 11.46 -28.26
N ASN A 176 -6.35 12.48 -29.01
CA ASN A 176 -5.92 13.81 -28.55
C ASN A 176 -7.00 14.72 -27.92
N CYS A 177 -8.06 14.19 -27.31
CA CYS A 177 -9.13 14.98 -26.69
C CYS A 177 -9.67 14.29 -25.45
N SER A 178 -8.93 14.32 -24.34
CA SER A 178 -9.51 14.06 -23.02
C SER A 178 -9.53 15.37 -22.24
N PRO A 179 -10.68 15.78 -21.67
CA PRO A 179 -10.71 16.93 -20.76
C PRO A 179 -9.83 16.63 -19.55
N ASP A 180 -9.11 17.66 -19.08
CA ASP A 180 -8.20 17.58 -17.92
C ASP A 180 -8.94 16.99 -16.71
N ILE A 181 -8.24 16.17 -15.93
CA ILE A 181 -8.82 15.52 -14.74
C ILE A 181 -8.86 16.53 -13.59
N GLU A 182 -10.07 16.96 -13.22
CA GLU A 182 -10.34 17.92 -12.13
C GLU A 182 -10.55 17.23 -10.77
N PRO A 183 -10.21 17.88 -9.63
CA PRO A 183 -10.38 17.31 -8.28
C PRO A 183 -11.84 17.04 -7.89
N PHE A 184 -12.04 16.18 -6.88
CA PHE A 184 -13.37 15.91 -6.30
C PHE A 184 -13.86 17.00 -5.35
N SER A 185 -12.93 17.75 -4.76
CA SER A 185 -13.24 18.85 -3.83
C SER A 185 -13.07 20.20 -4.50
N ASP A 186 -14.05 21.09 -4.31
CA ASP A 186 -14.02 22.51 -4.69
C ASP A 186 -13.05 23.30 -3.80
N VAL A 187 -11.79 22.88 -3.72
CA VAL A 187 -10.75 23.66 -3.06
C VAL A 187 -10.41 24.80 -4.00
N ASN A 188 -10.58 26.05 -3.54
CA ASN A 188 -10.22 27.27 -4.26
C ASN A 188 -8.88 27.07 -4.99
N LEU A 189 -8.94 27.00 -6.33
CA LEU A 189 -7.84 26.71 -7.26
C LEU A 189 -6.66 27.70 -7.19
N ASN A 190 -6.75 28.72 -6.32
CA ASN A 190 -5.81 29.84 -6.21
C ASN A 190 -4.80 29.72 -5.04
N LEU A 191 -4.85 28.66 -4.23
CA LEU A 191 -3.83 28.42 -3.22
C LEU A 191 -2.84 27.37 -3.74
N LYS A 192 -1.58 27.77 -3.95
CA LYS A 192 -0.46 26.83 -4.00
C LYS A 192 -0.55 25.96 -2.74
N LEU A 193 -0.97 24.71 -2.89
CA LEU A 193 -0.94 23.75 -1.79
C LEU A 193 0.52 23.40 -1.52
N GLU A 194 1.14 24.13 -0.61
CA GLU A 194 2.40 23.73 -0.02
C GLU A 194 2.15 22.51 0.88
N PHE A 195 2.70 21.37 0.47
CA PHE A 195 2.67 20.16 1.28
C PHE A 195 3.52 20.39 2.52
N LYS A 196 2.95 20.17 3.71
CA LYS A 196 3.71 20.22 4.94
C LYS A 196 4.48 18.91 5.14
N VAL A 197 5.49 18.96 6.00
CA VAL A 197 6.29 17.78 6.36
C VAL A 197 5.39 16.71 7.00
N GLU A 198 4.38 17.11 7.76
CA GLU A 198 3.38 16.21 8.35
C GLU A 198 2.54 15.49 7.28
N ASP A 199 2.16 16.19 6.21
CA ASP A 199 1.39 15.61 5.10
C ASP A 199 2.23 14.55 4.36
N THR A 200 3.53 14.84 4.20
CA THR A 200 4.51 13.90 3.61
C THR A 200 4.70 12.68 4.50
N LYS A 201 4.89 12.89 5.81
CA LYS A 201 4.96 11.82 6.81
C LYS A 201 3.74 10.92 6.72
N TYR A 202 2.55 11.49 6.68
CA TYR A 202 1.30 10.72 6.58
C TYR A 202 1.21 9.89 5.29
N LEU A 203 1.43 10.50 4.12
CA LEU A 203 1.35 9.78 2.84
C LEU A 203 2.44 8.72 2.70
N PHE A 204 3.64 8.99 3.20
CA PHE A 204 4.72 8.00 3.22
C PHE A 204 4.40 6.83 4.16
N ILE A 205 3.72 7.11 5.28
CA ILE A 205 3.20 6.06 6.17
C ILE A 205 2.21 5.15 5.43
N VAL A 206 1.29 5.75 4.67
CA VAL A 206 0.33 5.03 3.83
C VAL A 206 1.05 4.22 2.74
N LEU A 207 2.11 4.76 2.13
CA LEU A 207 2.90 4.08 1.10
C LEU A 207 3.50 2.78 1.60
N LEU A 208 4.28 2.82 2.69
CA LEU A 208 4.99 1.63 3.17
C LEU A 208 4.03 0.55 3.66
N ASN A 209 2.92 0.95 4.29
CA ASN A 209 1.82 0.04 4.61
C ASN A 209 1.24 -0.63 3.37
N SER A 210 0.94 0.18 2.36
CA SER A 210 0.32 -0.27 1.11
C SER A 210 1.21 -1.25 0.35
N ILE A 211 2.53 -1.09 0.42
CA ILE A 211 3.47 -2.03 -0.22
C ILE A 211 3.29 -3.46 0.31
N VAL A 212 3.09 -3.61 1.64
CA VAL A 212 2.88 -4.92 2.26
C VAL A 212 1.43 -5.36 2.11
N PHE A 213 0.48 -4.54 2.57
CA PHE A 213 -0.91 -4.92 2.74
C PHE A 213 -1.60 -5.30 1.42
N ASN A 214 -1.29 -4.58 0.34
CA ASN A 214 -1.96 -4.83 -0.94
C ASN A 214 -1.64 -6.21 -1.52
N THR A 215 -0.54 -6.82 -1.10
CA THR A 215 -0.18 -8.19 -1.50
C THR A 215 -1.11 -9.22 -0.86
N PHE A 216 -1.78 -8.88 0.24
CA PHE A 216 -2.69 -9.77 0.99
C PHE A 216 -4.16 -9.40 0.86
N LYS A 217 -4.48 -8.18 0.39
CA LYS A 217 -5.84 -7.69 0.22
C LYS A 217 -6.64 -8.48 -0.82
N ILE A 218 -5.97 -8.95 -1.87
CA ILE A 218 -6.57 -9.77 -2.92
C ILE A 218 -6.31 -11.25 -2.62
N LYS A 219 -7.24 -12.12 -3.03
CA LYS A 219 -7.06 -13.58 -2.97
C LYS A 219 -6.01 -14.04 -3.99
N LEU A 220 -4.74 -13.82 -3.68
CA LEU A 220 -3.59 -14.30 -4.45
C LEU A 220 -2.99 -15.55 -3.81
N ASN A 221 -2.45 -16.45 -4.64
CA ASN A 221 -1.67 -17.58 -4.14
C ASN A 221 -0.30 -17.11 -3.60
N GLN A 222 0.41 -17.95 -2.84
CA GLN A 222 1.66 -17.54 -2.19
C GLN A 222 2.73 -17.02 -3.19
N PHE A 223 2.86 -17.67 -4.34
CA PHE A 223 3.80 -17.25 -5.39
C PHE A 223 3.45 -15.87 -5.95
N GLN A 224 2.17 -15.64 -6.25
CA GLN A 224 1.66 -14.36 -6.72
C GLN A 224 1.83 -13.25 -5.67
N ARG A 225 1.64 -13.56 -4.38
CA ARG A 225 1.89 -12.60 -3.29
C ARG A 225 3.33 -12.13 -3.27
N VAL A 226 4.28 -13.07 -3.33
CA VAL A 226 5.72 -12.75 -3.39
C VAL A 226 6.05 -11.98 -4.67
N LYS A 227 5.50 -12.38 -5.82
CA LYS A 227 5.70 -11.66 -7.10
C LYS A 227 5.17 -10.23 -7.04
N THR A 228 3.96 -10.01 -6.53
CA THR A 228 3.36 -8.68 -6.40
C THR A 228 4.14 -7.83 -5.41
N PHE A 229 4.55 -8.38 -4.26
CA PHE A 229 5.42 -7.68 -3.31
C PHE A 229 6.73 -7.24 -3.97
N SER A 230 7.43 -8.20 -4.59
CA SER A 230 8.70 -7.96 -5.28
C SER A 230 8.57 -6.86 -6.33
N PHE A 231 7.52 -6.90 -7.15
CA PHE A 231 7.27 -5.89 -8.16
C PHE A 231 7.09 -4.49 -7.55
N VAL A 232 6.15 -4.35 -6.60
CA VAL A 232 5.86 -3.04 -6.00
C VAL A 232 7.07 -2.52 -5.23
N PHE A 233 7.76 -3.39 -4.49
CA PHE A 233 8.96 -3.01 -3.75
C PHE A 233 10.11 -2.61 -4.68
N ASN A 234 10.30 -3.29 -5.83
CA ASN A 234 11.28 -2.88 -6.84
C ASN A 234 10.98 -1.47 -7.38
N GLN A 235 9.71 -1.16 -7.67
CA GLN A 235 9.31 0.18 -8.10
C GLN A 235 9.57 1.21 -6.99
N PHE A 236 9.31 0.85 -5.73
CA PHE A 236 9.63 1.68 -4.58
C PHE A 236 11.14 1.92 -4.42
N LYS A 237 11.98 0.89 -4.58
CA LYS A 237 13.45 1.01 -4.56
C LYS A 237 13.93 2.02 -5.60
N LEU A 238 13.46 1.87 -6.84
CA LEU A 238 13.89 2.70 -7.97
C LEU A 238 13.46 4.17 -7.86
N HIS A 239 12.30 4.45 -7.26
CA HIS A 239 11.71 5.79 -7.29
C HIS A 239 11.77 6.54 -5.97
N TYR A 240 11.76 5.85 -4.83
CA TYR A 240 11.77 6.47 -3.52
C TYR A 240 13.12 6.28 -2.83
N LEU A 241 13.62 5.04 -2.73
CA LEU A 241 14.87 4.80 -1.98
C LEU A 241 16.10 5.44 -2.62
N SER A 242 16.17 5.44 -3.95
CA SER A 242 17.24 6.12 -4.70
C SER A 242 17.30 7.61 -4.40
N ILE A 243 16.17 8.27 -4.12
CA ILE A 243 16.10 9.69 -3.76
C ILE A 243 16.35 9.89 -2.26
N ILE A 244 15.75 9.05 -1.42
CA ILE A 244 15.80 9.22 0.04
C ILE A 244 17.20 8.95 0.60
N PHE A 245 17.89 7.96 0.03
CA PHE A 245 19.21 7.51 0.49
C PHE A 245 20.33 7.79 -0.51
N GLU A 246 20.04 8.28 -1.73
CA GLU A 246 21.05 8.51 -2.78
C GLU A 246 21.88 7.26 -3.11
N VAL A 247 21.30 6.07 -2.90
CA VAL A 247 22.00 4.80 -3.10
C VAL A 247 21.99 4.40 -4.57
N SER A 248 23.18 4.13 -5.11
CA SER A 248 23.40 3.49 -6.40
C SER A 248 22.80 2.07 -6.36
N MET A 249 21.92 1.75 -7.30
CA MET A 249 21.29 0.43 -7.43
C MET A 249 22.23 -0.61 -8.08
N GLY A 250 23.53 -0.29 -8.24
CA GLY A 250 24.54 -1.15 -8.85
C GLY A 250 25.43 -1.84 -7.82
N TYR A 251 25.76 -3.11 -8.07
CA TYR A 251 26.70 -3.89 -7.27
C TYR A 251 28.14 -3.42 -7.53
N ASN A 252 28.77 -2.77 -6.54
CA ASN A 252 30.21 -2.51 -6.53
C ASN A 252 30.77 -2.91 -5.15
N SER A 253 31.50 -4.02 -5.10
CA SER A 253 32.16 -4.51 -3.88
C SER A 253 33.19 -3.53 -3.29
N GLU A 254 33.76 -2.65 -4.13
CA GLU A 254 34.74 -1.63 -3.73
C GLU A 254 34.10 -0.42 -3.00
N GLU A 255 32.78 -0.23 -3.09
CA GLU A 255 32.09 0.80 -2.31
C GLU A 255 32.01 0.41 -0.82
N ILE A 256 32.08 -0.88 -0.47
CA ILE A 256 31.96 -1.37 0.92
C ILE A 256 33.15 -0.96 1.78
N GLU A 257 34.36 -0.91 1.21
CA GLU A 257 35.58 -0.51 1.92
C GLU A 257 35.81 1.00 1.92
N ASN A 258 35.36 1.71 0.88
CA ASN A 258 35.46 3.17 0.76
C ASN A 258 34.27 3.94 1.35
N LEU A 259 33.35 3.22 2.02
CA LEU A 259 32.19 3.73 2.75
C LEU A 259 32.65 4.51 3.99
N SER A 260 33.29 5.65 3.78
CA SER A 260 33.33 6.77 4.72
C SER A 260 31.89 7.05 5.16
N LEU A 261 31.67 7.46 6.41
CA LEU A 261 30.37 8.01 6.82
C LEU A 261 30.13 9.25 5.95
N SER A 262 29.56 9.07 4.76
CA SER A 262 29.07 10.15 3.92
C SER A 262 28.15 10.92 4.85
N LYS A 263 28.57 12.14 5.21
CA LYS A 263 27.72 13.03 5.98
C LYS A 263 26.37 13.03 5.26
N PRO A 264 25.23 12.94 5.98
CA PRO A 264 23.94 13.09 5.34
C PRO A 264 24.05 14.35 4.48
N GLY A 265 23.48 14.31 3.26
CA GLY A 265 23.34 15.51 2.45
C GLY A 265 22.90 16.66 3.36
N ASN A 266 23.36 17.89 3.10
CA ASN A 266 23.07 19.09 3.89
C ASN A 266 21.56 19.46 3.91
N ASP A 267 20.67 18.48 3.80
CA ASP A 267 19.24 18.57 3.98
C ASP A 267 18.98 19.30 5.30
N PRO A 268 18.17 20.37 5.28
CA PRO A 268 17.78 21.03 6.49
C PRO A 268 17.11 20.04 7.43
N VAL A 269 17.38 20.19 8.73
CA VAL A 269 16.70 19.46 9.80
C VAL A 269 15.19 19.63 9.61
N ASP A 270 14.45 18.53 9.61
CA ASP A 270 13.00 18.44 9.31
C ASP A 270 12.63 18.59 7.82
N SER A 271 13.52 18.27 6.88
CA SER A 271 13.14 18.17 5.47
C SER A 271 12.18 16.98 5.18
N HIS A 272 11.43 17.08 4.09
CA HIS A 272 10.58 15.99 3.57
C HIS A 272 11.37 14.69 3.33
N VAL A 273 12.61 14.81 2.88
CA VAL A 273 13.48 13.65 2.60
C VAL A 273 13.95 13.02 3.91
N GLU A 274 14.37 13.85 4.87
CA GLU A 274 14.83 13.38 6.18
C GLU A 274 13.73 12.61 6.93
N ILE A 275 12.50 13.14 6.98
CA ILE A 275 11.40 12.44 7.66
C ILE A 275 11.09 11.08 7.01
N CYS A 276 11.15 10.99 5.68
CA CYS A 276 10.95 9.72 4.97
C CYS A 276 12.11 8.74 5.20
N ARG A 277 13.34 9.24 5.33
CA ARG A 277 14.52 8.44 5.70
C ARG A 277 14.33 7.76 7.04
N ILE A 278 13.91 8.54 8.05
CA ILE A 278 13.66 8.06 9.41
C ILE A 278 12.52 7.05 9.43
N LEU A 279 11.39 7.37 8.78
CA LEU A 279 10.22 6.49 8.71
C LEU A 279 10.55 5.16 8.01
N PHE A 280 11.34 5.18 6.94
CA PHE A 280 11.75 3.95 6.27
C PHE A 280 12.64 3.08 7.17
N LEU A 281 13.59 3.69 7.88
CA LEU A 281 14.48 2.98 8.81
C LEU A 281 13.70 2.36 9.97
N GLU A 282 12.71 3.08 10.50
CA GLU A 282 11.81 2.55 11.50
C GLU A 282 11.00 1.37 10.95
N TRP A 283 10.39 1.52 9.77
CA TRP A 283 9.60 0.48 9.12
C TRP A 283 10.41 -0.79 8.82
N ILE A 284 11.57 -0.65 8.17
CA ILE A 284 12.39 -1.81 7.76
C ILE A 284 12.89 -2.58 8.97
N SER A 285 13.30 -1.89 10.04
CA SER A 285 13.85 -2.50 11.26
C SER A 285 12.91 -3.53 11.87
N GLN A 286 11.59 -3.33 11.74
CA GLN A 286 10.56 -4.26 12.24
C GLN A 286 10.62 -5.63 11.57
N PHE A 287 11.05 -5.68 10.30
CA PHE A 287 11.12 -6.91 9.52
C PHE A 287 12.47 -7.62 9.63
N LEU A 288 13.51 -6.96 10.14
CA LEU A 288 14.87 -7.53 10.17
C LEU A 288 15.13 -8.48 11.36
N PHE A 289 14.20 -8.59 12.31
CA PHE A 289 14.28 -9.57 13.40
C PHE A 289 13.87 -10.96 12.90
N MET A 290 14.85 -11.87 12.83
CA MET A 290 14.63 -13.25 12.40
C MET A 290 13.77 -13.99 13.43
N LYS A 291 12.56 -14.42 13.05
CA LYS A 291 11.78 -15.35 13.89
C LYS A 291 12.55 -16.67 13.99
N LYS A 292 12.67 -17.21 15.22
CA LYS A 292 13.00 -18.64 15.39
C LYS A 292 11.95 -19.46 14.62
N PRO A 293 12.33 -20.48 13.85
CA PRO A 293 11.35 -21.34 13.19
C PRO A 293 10.47 -22.01 14.24
N PHE A 294 9.15 -21.94 14.03
CA PHE A 294 8.17 -22.63 14.85
C PHE A 294 8.52 -24.11 14.96
N LYS A 295 8.91 -24.57 16.15
CA LYS A 295 8.79 -26.00 16.47
C LYS A 295 7.29 -26.28 16.56
N LYS A 296 6.77 -27.09 15.63
CA LYS A 296 5.46 -27.72 15.79
C LYS A 296 5.51 -28.61 17.03
N ASN A 297 5.07 -28.10 18.17
CA ASN A 297 4.76 -28.97 19.30
C ASN A 297 3.39 -29.60 19.02
N SER A 298 3.45 -30.88 18.67
CA SER A 298 2.33 -31.80 18.72
C SER A 298 1.86 -31.96 20.17
N SER A 299 0.69 -31.42 20.50
CA SER A 299 -0.25 -32.04 21.45
C SER A 299 -1.56 -31.24 21.53
N SER A 300 -2.64 -31.92 21.20
CA SER A 300 -4.05 -31.55 21.33
C SER A 300 -4.47 -31.04 22.72
N LYS A 301 -5.32 -29.99 22.78
CA LYS A 301 -6.69 -30.02 23.37
C LYS A 301 -7.40 -28.64 23.32
N SER A 302 -8.59 -28.64 22.72
CA SER A 302 -9.84 -27.84 22.90
C SER A 302 -9.84 -26.36 23.31
N SER A 303 -10.38 -25.55 22.38
CA SER A 303 -11.39 -24.48 22.52
C SER A 303 -11.39 -23.54 23.74
N HIS A 304 -11.00 -22.28 23.54
CA HIS A 304 -11.78 -21.05 23.79
C HIS A 304 -10.95 -19.82 23.36
N SER A 305 -11.61 -18.82 22.75
CA SER A 305 -11.10 -17.50 22.31
C SER A 305 -9.71 -17.45 21.64
N SER A 306 -9.69 -17.29 20.32
CA SER A 306 -8.47 -17.07 19.54
C SER A 306 -7.86 -15.68 19.78
N ASN A 307 -7.25 -15.49 20.95
CA ASN A 307 -6.16 -14.55 21.12
C ASN A 307 -4.98 -15.08 20.28
N PHE A 308 -4.80 -14.50 19.10
CA PHE A 308 -3.60 -14.70 18.30
C PHE A 308 -2.40 -14.17 19.09
N ASN A 309 -1.74 -15.05 19.85
CA ASN A 309 -0.46 -14.77 20.49
C ASN A 309 0.62 -14.64 19.41
N CYS A 310 0.79 -13.41 18.89
CA CYS A 310 2.02 -12.99 18.24
C CYS A 310 3.18 -13.12 19.25
N PRO A 311 4.41 -13.48 18.84
CA PRO A 311 5.54 -13.56 19.76
C PRO A 311 5.71 -12.25 20.52
N LYS A 312 6.05 -12.32 21.81
CA LYS A 312 6.29 -11.13 22.64
C LYS A 312 7.40 -10.30 22.00
N TYR A 313 7.02 -9.17 21.40
CA TYR A 313 7.95 -8.19 20.87
C TYR A 313 8.94 -7.75 21.96
N PRO A 314 10.19 -7.43 21.59
CA PRO A 314 11.10 -6.73 22.49
C PRO A 314 10.45 -5.46 23.06
N LYS A 315 10.75 -5.11 24.32
CA LYS A 315 10.10 -4.00 25.04
C LYS A 315 10.25 -2.64 24.32
N TRP A 316 11.34 -2.43 23.59
CA TRP A 316 11.61 -1.21 22.81
C TRP A 316 10.69 -1.08 21.58
N MET A 317 10.27 -2.20 20.98
CA MET A 317 9.34 -2.19 19.86
C MET A 317 8.00 -1.59 20.31
N LYS A 318 7.57 -1.82 21.56
CA LYS A 318 6.40 -1.17 22.17
C LYS A 318 6.54 0.35 22.32
N LYS A 319 7.77 0.87 22.40
CA LYS A 319 8.09 2.30 22.53
C LYS A 319 8.03 3.02 21.17
N LEU A 320 8.38 2.34 20.07
CA LEU A 320 8.13 2.81 18.70
C LEU A 320 6.64 2.73 18.32
N ILE A 321 5.90 1.76 18.89
CA ILE A 321 4.49 1.50 18.57
C ILE A 321 3.54 2.65 18.96
N SER A 322 3.96 3.62 19.78
CA SER A 322 3.16 4.80 20.14
C SER A 322 3.43 5.98 19.20
N ILE A 323 3.02 5.87 17.94
CA ILE A 323 2.78 7.07 17.13
C ILE A 323 1.46 7.64 17.64
N GLU A 324 1.51 8.78 18.33
CA GLU A 324 0.32 9.51 18.79
C GLU A 324 -0.61 9.78 17.60
N THR A 325 -1.73 9.05 17.55
CA THR A 325 -2.82 9.29 16.61
C THR A 325 -3.62 10.50 17.08
N ASN A 326 -3.04 11.69 17.04
CA ASN A 326 -3.82 12.92 16.90
C ASN A 326 -4.16 13.06 15.41
N ILE A 327 -5.15 12.30 14.98
CA ILE A 327 -5.67 12.36 13.62
C ILE A 327 -6.44 13.69 13.51
N ASP A 328 -5.78 14.71 12.98
CA ASP A 328 -6.36 16.00 12.60
C ASP A 328 -7.63 15.78 11.72
N GLU A 329 -8.65 16.63 11.84
CA GLU A 329 -9.92 16.51 11.09
C GLU A 329 -9.69 16.51 9.56
N ARG A 330 -8.56 17.07 9.11
CA ARG A 330 -8.08 17.06 7.72
C ARG A 330 -7.81 15.65 7.16
N TYR A 331 -7.72 14.63 8.01
CA TYR A 331 -7.47 13.23 7.64
C TYR A 331 -8.74 12.36 7.67
N THR A 332 -9.90 12.91 8.05
CA THR A 332 -11.16 12.16 8.17
C THR A 332 -12.18 12.57 7.10
N VAL A 333 -12.81 11.60 6.44
CA VAL A 333 -14.00 11.79 5.59
C VAL A 333 -15.11 10.94 6.17
N GLY A 334 -16.05 11.59 6.87
CA GLY A 334 -17.33 11.02 7.31
C GLY A 334 -17.25 9.83 8.29
N ASP A 335 -18.30 9.66 9.09
CA ASP A 335 -18.42 8.63 10.13
C ASP A 335 -18.77 7.22 9.62
N CYS A 336 -18.46 6.88 8.36
CA CYS A 336 -18.89 5.60 7.81
C CYS A 336 -18.03 4.43 8.30
N ILE A 337 -18.67 3.34 8.75
CA ILE A 337 -18.04 2.16 9.35
C ILE A 337 -17.02 1.51 8.41
N TYR A 338 -17.26 1.57 7.10
CA TYR A 338 -16.33 1.06 6.08
C TYR A 338 -15.00 1.84 6.08
N TYR A 339 -15.09 3.17 6.21
CA TYR A 339 -13.95 4.06 6.34
C TYR A 339 -13.12 3.71 7.57
N ARG A 340 -13.74 3.31 8.69
CA ARG A 340 -13.01 2.93 9.91
C ARG A 340 -12.09 1.72 9.71
N SER A 341 -12.48 0.74 8.89
CA SER A 341 -11.64 -0.44 8.61
C SER A 341 -10.37 -0.09 7.80
N ILE A 342 -10.51 0.81 6.82
CA ILE A 342 -9.43 1.35 5.98
C ILE A 342 -8.58 2.39 6.76
N LEU A 343 -9.22 3.19 7.61
CA LEU A 343 -8.58 4.19 8.46
C LEU A 343 -7.78 3.54 9.61
N SER A 344 -8.24 2.42 10.17
CA SER A 344 -7.68 1.80 11.39
C SER A 344 -6.27 1.22 11.26
N ARG A 345 -5.74 1.04 10.04
CA ARG A 345 -4.42 0.43 9.81
C ARG A 345 -3.31 1.42 9.43
N THR A 346 -3.41 2.69 9.84
CA THR A 346 -2.25 3.60 9.83
C THR A 346 -1.16 3.19 10.83
N ASN A 347 -1.48 2.31 11.78
CA ASN A 347 -0.52 1.77 12.72
C ASN A 347 0.23 0.58 12.09
N TRP A 348 1.53 0.76 11.79
CA TRP A 348 2.44 -0.28 11.27
C TRP A 348 2.65 -1.48 12.23
N SER A 349 2.03 -1.46 13.41
CA SER A 349 2.28 -2.38 14.51
C SER A 349 1.57 -3.74 14.43
N ASN A 350 0.77 -3.99 13.39
CA ASN A 350 -0.13 -5.15 13.31
C ASN A 350 -0.03 -5.96 12.00
N PHE A 351 1.18 -6.18 11.48
CA PHE A 351 1.34 -7.15 10.38
C PHE A 351 1.15 -8.59 10.88
N SER A 352 0.42 -9.38 10.11
CA SER A 352 0.23 -10.82 10.29
C SER A 352 1.54 -11.59 10.10
N SER A 353 1.60 -12.82 10.61
CA SER A 353 2.81 -13.64 10.45
C SER A 353 3.15 -13.92 8.97
N ASP A 354 2.14 -13.98 8.11
CA ASP A 354 2.32 -14.22 6.68
C ASP A 354 2.89 -12.97 5.99
N GLU A 355 2.41 -11.77 6.35
CA GLU A 355 2.95 -10.48 5.89
C GLU A 355 4.44 -10.35 6.21
N TYR A 356 4.83 -10.65 7.46
CA TYR A 356 6.23 -10.68 7.86
C TYR A 356 7.05 -11.68 7.01
N SER A 357 6.51 -12.87 6.77
CA SER A 357 7.24 -13.92 6.05
C SER A 357 7.54 -13.54 4.61
N VAL A 358 6.60 -12.89 3.91
CA VAL A 358 6.79 -12.44 2.53
C VAL A 358 7.85 -11.34 2.47
N VAL A 359 7.74 -10.34 3.34
CA VAL A 359 8.69 -9.22 3.40
C VAL A 359 10.10 -9.74 3.73
N GLN A 360 10.23 -10.60 4.74
CA GLN A 360 11.51 -11.22 5.13
C GLN A 360 12.10 -12.08 4.02
N SER A 361 11.28 -12.90 3.36
CA SER A 361 11.74 -13.78 2.27
C SER A 361 12.32 -12.99 1.10
N TYR A 362 11.85 -11.76 0.88
CA TYR A 362 12.37 -10.90 -0.16
C TYR A 362 13.62 -10.12 0.29
N ILE A 363 13.56 -9.46 1.45
CA ILE A 363 14.64 -8.60 1.97
C ILE A 363 15.91 -9.42 2.25
N VAL A 364 15.76 -10.58 2.90
CA VAL A 364 16.88 -11.46 3.28
C VAL A 364 17.13 -12.55 2.24
N GLY A 365 16.28 -12.62 1.19
CA GLY A 365 16.31 -13.71 0.21
C GLY A 365 17.47 -13.66 -0.78
N ASN A 366 18.12 -12.51 -0.98
CA ASN A 366 19.24 -12.36 -1.90
C ASN A 366 20.32 -11.46 -1.30
N ALA A 367 21.59 -11.76 -1.60
CA ALA A 367 22.76 -10.99 -1.20
C ALA A 367 22.64 -9.51 -1.61
N GLU A 368 22.15 -9.21 -2.81
CA GLU A 368 21.94 -7.84 -3.29
C GLU A 368 20.97 -7.05 -2.40
N ASN A 369 19.87 -7.66 -1.98
CA ASN A 369 18.90 -7.01 -1.09
C ASN A 369 19.47 -6.84 0.33
N VAL A 370 20.26 -7.80 0.82
CA VAL A 370 20.94 -7.69 2.12
C VAL A 370 21.97 -6.56 2.10
N LEU A 371 22.75 -6.44 1.03
CA LEU A 371 23.71 -5.36 0.82
C LEU A 371 23.03 -3.99 0.79
N LEU A 372 21.95 -3.86 0.04
CA LEU A 372 21.14 -2.64 0.01
C LEU A 372 20.61 -2.27 1.41
N VAL A 373 20.13 -3.25 2.17
CA VAL A 373 19.65 -3.02 3.55
C VAL A 373 20.79 -2.56 4.44
N LEU A 374 21.98 -3.16 4.33
CA LEU A 374 23.15 -2.74 5.10
C LEU A 374 23.56 -1.29 4.79
N GLN A 375 23.58 -0.92 3.50
CA GLN A 375 23.84 0.46 3.06
C GLN A 375 22.81 1.42 3.67
N ILE A 376 21.52 1.05 3.63
CA ILE A 376 20.45 1.88 4.20
C ILE A 376 20.59 2.01 5.73
N LEU A 377 20.81 0.91 6.45
CA LEU A 377 20.95 0.91 7.91
C LEU A 377 22.11 1.77 8.40
N LYS A 378 23.16 1.94 7.58
CA LYS A 378 24.29 2.83 7.91
C LYS A 378 23.84 4.27 8.14
N TYR A 379 22.86 4.76 7.38
CA TYR A 379 22.28 6.11 7.59
C TYR A 379 21.64 6.25 8.97
N GLY A 380 21.23 5.14 9.59
CA GLY A 380 20.72 5.09 10.96
C GLY A 380 21.65 5.68 12.02
N PHE A 381 22.96 5.62 11.79
CA PHE A 381 23.98 6.16 12.69
C PHE A 381 24.26 7.64 12.47
N SER A 382 23.66 8.25 11.44
CA SER A 382 23.82 9.65 11.08
C SER A 382 22.53 10.47 11.23
N ILE A 383 21.49 9.89 11.87
CA ILE A 383 20.22 10.58 12.14
C ILE A 383 20.40 11.58 13.30
N PRO A 384 19.70 12.74 13.30
CA PRO A 384 19.68 13.64 14.44
C PRO A 384 19.26 12.97 15.76
N ILE A 385 19.84 13.45 16.87
CA ILE A 385 19.62 12.91 18.23
C ILE A 385 18.14 12.89 18.64
N LYS A 386 17.31 13.79 18.10
CA LYS A 386 15.84 13.79 18.33
C LYS A 386 15.16 12.46 17.95
N TYR A 387 15.77 11.66 17.07
CA TYR A 387 15.28 10.34 16.67
C TYR A 387 16.19 9.21 17.17
N SER A 388 16.88 9.40 18.30
CA SER A 388 17.79 8.40 18.89
C SER A 388 17.15 7.02 19.07
N ASN A 389 15.84 6.95 19.32
CA ASN A 389 15.10 5.69 19.40
C ASN A 389 15.31 4.85 18.11
N VAL A 390 15.34 5.45 16.92
CA VAL A 390 15.55 4.71 15.66
C VAL A 390 16.97 4.15 15.59
N THR A 391 17.97 4.93 16.01
CA THR A 391 19.36 4.48 16.10
C THR A 391 19.52 3.32 17.09
N GLU A 392 18.87 3.39 18.27
CA GLU A 392 18.84 2.28 19.25
C GLU A 392 18.28 0.99 18.62
N CYS A 393 17.19 1.09 17.86
CA CYS A 393 16.56 -0.05 17.21
C CYS A 393 17.49 -0.69 16.17
N ILE A 394 18.20 0.13 15.41
CA ILE A 394 19.17 -0.34 14.41
C ILE A 394 20.35 -1.06 15.08
N ILE A 395 20.86 -0.51 16.19
CA ILE A 395 21.91 -1.18 16.99
C ILE A 395 21.44 -2.57 17.45
N GLU A 396 20.19 -2.69 17.90
CA GLU A 396 19.64 -3.98 18.33
C GLU A 396 19.44 -4.97 17.17
N VAL A 397 19.07 -4.50 15.97
CA VAL A 397 19.05 -5.34 14.75
C VAL A 397 20.45 -5.90 14.48
N PHE A 398 21.47 -5.05 14.48
CA PHE A 398 22.85 -5.48 14.27
C PHE A 398 23.32 -6.45 15.35
N ALA A 399 23.03 -6.16 16.62
CA ALA A 399 23.35 -7.04 17.73
C ALA A 399 22.70 -8.42 17.57
N HIS A 400 21.44 -8.46 17.14
CA HIS A 400 20.73 -9.71 16.84
C HIS A 400 21.38 -10.49 15.69
N TRP A 401 21.74 -9.82 14.59
CA TRP A 401 22.38 -10.46 13.44
C TRP A 401 23.76 -11.02 13.79
N ILE A 402 24.56 -10.27 14.55
CA ILE A 402 25.86 -10.73 15.04
C ILE A 402 25.70 -11.99 15.91
N GLN A 403 24.70 -12.03 16.79
CA GLN A 403 24.41 -13.22 17.60
C GLN A 403 24.01 -14.43 16.75
N VAL A 404 23.21 -14.23 15.70
CA VAL A 404 22.79 -15.30 14.78
C VAL A 404 23.99 -15.83 13.99
N ILE A 405 24.83 -14.94 13.44
CA ILE A 405 26.04 -15.31 12.71
C ILE A 405 27.02 -16.05 13.62
N TYR A 406 27.26 -15.52 14.82
CA TYR A 406 28.13 -16.17 15.81
C TYR A 406 27.64 -17.58 16.13
N LYS A 407 26.34 -17.77 16.37
CA LYS A 407 25.77 -19.09 16.63
C LYS A 407 25.96 -20.03 15.44
N PHE A 408 25.71 -19.55 14.21
CA PHE A 408 25.88 -20.34 13.00
C PHE A 408 27.34 -20.79 12.82
N LEU A 409 28.30 -19.89 13.01
CA LEU A 409 29.73 -20.20 12.95
C LEU A 409 30.12 -21.23 14.02
N MET A 410 29.63 -21.09 15.25
CA MET A 410 29.88 -22.06 16.32
C MET A 410 29.27 -23.43 16.03
N ASP A 411 28.11 -23.50 15.40
CA ASP A 411 27.49 -24.77 15.01
C ASP A 411 28.25 -25.41 13.82
N MET A 412 28.75 -24.62 12.86
CA MET A 412 29.66 -25.12 11.82
C MET A 412 30.96 -25.68 12.39
N LEU A 413 31.59 -24.97 13.34
CA LEU A 413 32.80 -25.45 14.01
C LEU A 413 32.57 -26.79 14.73
N LYS A 414 31.39 -27.01 15.35
CA LYS A 414 31.04 -28.31 15.95
C LYS A 414 30.92 -29.42 14.90
N VAL A 415 30.34 -29.13 13.74
CA VAL A 415 30.21 -30.10 12.64
C VAL A 415 31.59 -30.45 12.10
N ILE A 416 32.45 -29.46 11.86
CA ILE A 416 33.84 -29.67 11.41
C ILE A 416 34.61 -30.50 12.44
N ASN A 417 34.51 -30.16 13.74
CA ASN A 417 35.17 -30.92 14.80
C ASN A 417 34.67 -32.37 14.85
N ARG A 418 33.36 -32.62 14.75
CA ARG A 418 32.83 -33.99 14.69
C ARG A 418 33.34 -34.75 13.47
N TRP A 419 33.33 -34.12 12.30
CA TRP A 419 33.85 -34.73 11.08
C TRP A 419 35.34 -35.07 11.20
N LEU A 420 36.15 -34.19 11.79
CA LEU A 420 37.56 -34.46 12.07
C LEU A 420 37.73 -35.61 13.06
N PHE A 421 36.91 -35.70 14.11
CA PHE A 421 36.98 -36.79 15.09
C PHE A 421 36.48 -38.14 14.54
N ASP A 422 35.58 -38.15 13.56
CA ASP A 422 35.11 -39.40 12.92
C ASP A 422 36.11 -39.96 11.88
N GLN A 423 37.17 -39.21 11.54
CA GLN A 423 38.22 -39.62 10.58
C GLN A 423 39.48 -40.20 11.27
N TYR A 424 39.56 -40.15 12.60
CA TYR A 424 40.62 -40.75 13.43
C TYR A 424 40.02 -41.79 14.38
#